data_AF-A0A6I0ZBQ2-F1
#
_entry.id   AF-A0A6I0ZBQ2-F1
#
_cell.length_a   1.000
_cell.length_b   1.000
_cell.length_c   1.000
_cell.angle_alpha   90.00
_cell.angle_beta   90.00
_cell.angle_gamma   90.00
#
_symmetry.space_group_name_H-M   'P 1'
#
loop_
_entity.id
_entity.type
_entity.pdbx_description
1 polymer ?
#
loop_
_entity_poly.entity_id
_entity_poly.type
_entity_poly.pdbx_seq_one_letter_code
_entity_poly.pdbx_strand_id
1 'polypeptide(L)'
;MFPKSKVTEIYCMTDDFCKEFSFQQEKYMIEDKKIGHRNKPNRMSDAEMMVILILFHSGGFRCFKHYYKEYVCKHLEHLFPHRVSYNRFVELEKEVLLLMTIFIKKVLLGTCTGISFVDSPPLRVCRNQRILIHKTFEGLAERGRCSMGWF
;
A
#
# COMPACT_ATOMS: atom_id res chain seq x y z
N MET A 1 17.88 2.85 13.44
CA MET A 1 17.74 4.06 12.61
C MET A 1 18.17 3.71 11.20
N PHE A 2 17.36 4.04 10.18
CA PHE A 2 17.66 3.64 8.79
C PHE A 2 18.87 4.41 8.25
N PRO A 3 19.86 3.75 7.63
CA PRO A 3 20.96 4.44 6.97
C PRO A 3 20.43 5.35 5.86
N LYS A 4 20.99 6.55 5.72
CA LYS A 4 20.58 7.49 4.66
C LYS A 4 20.68 6.86 3.26
N SER A 5 21.75 6.11 2.99
CA SER A 5 21.95 5.39 1.72
C SER A 5 20.80 4.44 1.40
N LYS A 6 20.34 3.66 2.38
CA LYS A 6 19.19 2.75 2.23
C LYS A 6 17.90 3.49 1.92
N VAL A 7 17.64 4.62 2.59
CA VAL A 7 16.44 5.42 2.32
C VAL A 7 16.49 6.00 0.92
N THR A 8 17.66 6.49 0.48
CA THR A 8 17.85 7.01 -0.88
C THR A 8 17.69 5.92 -1.93
N GLU A 9 18.22 4.72 -1.71
CA GLU A 9 18.07 3.56 -2.61
C GLU A 9 16.58 3.22 -2.81
N ILE A 10 15.83 3.06 -1.71
CA ILE A 10 14.38 2.80 -1.78
C ILE A 10 13.69 3.95 -2.51
N TYR A 11 14.01 5.20 -2.19
CA TYR A 11 13.42 6.36 -2.85
C TYR A 11 13.64 6.34 -4.36
N CYS A 12 14.86 6.11 -4.84
CA CYS A 12 15.15 6.02 -6.28
C CYS A 12 14.31 4.94 -6.96
N MET A 13 14.26 3.73 -6.39
CA MET A 13 13.44 2.64 -6.95
C MET A 13 11.95 3.01 -7.02
N THR A 14 11.46 3.71 -6.00
CA THR A 14 10.05 4.07 -5.89
C THR A 14 9.69 5.22 -6.83
N ASP A 15 10.57 6.21 -6.95
CA ASP A 15 10.41 7.36 -7.83
C ASP A 15 10.43 6.94 -9.32
N ASP A 16 11.38 6.08 -9.70
CA ASP A 16 11.44 5.53 -11.06
C ASP A 16 10.19 4.71 -11.39
N PHE A 17 9.70 3.91 -10.44
CA PHE A 17 8.44 3.19 -10.60
C PHE A 17 7.24 4.13 -10.75
N CYS A 18 7.12 5.16 -9.92
CA CYS A 18 6.01 6.12 -9.99
C CYS A 18 5.97 6.81 -11.36
N LYS A 19 7.12 7.23 -11.90
CA LYS A 19 7.20 7.86 -13.22
C LYS A 19 6.74 6.92 -14.33
N GLU A 20 7.24 5.67 -14.33
CA GLU A 20 6.82 4.66 -15.32
C GLU A 20 5.34 4.33 -15.18
N PHE A 21 4.85 4.20 -13.94
CA PHE A 21 3.44 3.93 -13.67
C PHE A 21 2.53 5.04 -14.19
N SER A 22 2.85 6.31 -13.93
CA SER A 22 2.09 7.45 -14.44
C SER A 22 2.05 7.46 -15.97
N PHE A 23 3.18 7.20 -16.62
CA PHE A 23 3.25 7.12 -18.09
C PHE A 23 2.34 6.01 -18.65
N GLN A 24 2.36 4.82 -18.05
CA GLN A 24 1.47 3.74 -18.45
C GLN A 24 0.01 4.05 -18.13
N GLN A 25 -0.27 4.64 -16.97
CA GLN A 25 -1.62 4.98 -16.54
C GLN A 25 -2.29 5.95 -17.52
N GLU A 26 -1.60 7.00 -17.95
CA GLU A 26 -2.11 7.97 -18.93
C GLU A 26 -2.54 7.31 -20.24
N LYS A 27 -1.81 6.28 -20.71
CA LYS A 27 -2.13 5.55 -21.94
C LYS A 27 -3.45 4.77 -21.87
N TYR A 28 -3.83 4.29 -20.69
CA TYR A 28 -5.02 3.45 -20.49
C TYR A 28 -6.19 4.20 -19.84
N MET A 29 -5.99 5.45 -19.40
CA MET A 29 -7.05 6.26 -18.83
C MET A 29 -7.99 6.78 -19.92
N ILE A 30 -9.29 6.77 -19.62
CA ILE A 30 -10.31 7.38 -20.47
C ILE A 30 -10.30 8.89 -20.19
N GLU A 31 -10.19 9.70 -21.25
CA GLU A 31 -10.27 11.16 -21.14
C GLU A 31 -11.67 11.59 -20.69
N ASP A 32 -11.76 12.28 -19.56
CA ASP A 32 -12.99 13.00 -19.20
C ASP A 32 -12.97 14.38 -19.85
N LYS A 33 -13.67 14.49 -20.99
CA LYS A 33 -13.73 15.72 -21.80
C LYS A 33 -14.66 16.80 -21.22
N LYS A 34 -15.36 16.54 -20.11
CA LYS A 34 -16.50 17.38 -19.72
C LYS A 34 -16.19 18.48 -18.72
N ILE A 35 -15.09 18.45 -17.98
CA ILE A 35 -14.77 19.48 -16.97
C ILE A 35 -13.26 19.69 -16.90
N GLY A 36 -12.82 20.94 -17.09
CA GLY A 36 -11.44 21.32 -16.80
C GLY A 36 -11.17 21.22 -15.31
N HIS A 37 -10.58 20.11 -14.87
CA HIS A 37 -10.18 19.95 -13.48
C HIS A 37 -8.89 20.72 -13.20
N ARG A 38 -8.82 21.41 -12.06
CA ARG A 38 -7.59 22.06 -11.61
C ARG A 38 -6.60 21.00 -11.17
N ASN A 39 -5.54 20.80 -11.94
CA ASN A 39 -4.38 20.02 -11.51
C ASN A 39 -3.64 20.78 -10.41
N LYS A 40 -3.93 20.44 -9.15
CA LYS A 40 -3.18 20.92 -7.99
C LYS A 40 -2.36 19.75 -7.44
N PRO A 41 -1.06 19.67 -7.80
CA PRO A 41 -0.22 18.60 -7.29
C PRO A 41 -0.21 18.65 -5.76
N ASN A 42 -0.19 17.47 -5.17
CA ASN A 42 -0.07 17.35 -3.73
C ASN A 42 1.30 17.88 -3.27
N ARG A 43 1.38 18.32 -2.01
CA ARG A 43 2.62 18.86 -1.44
C ARG A 43 3.71 17.80 -1.28
N MET A 44 3.30 16.56 -1.01
CA MET A 44 4.18 15.39 -0.93
C MET A 44 3.92 14.49 -2.14
N SER A 45 4.98 13.99 -2.76
CA SER A 45 4.92 13.08 -3.90
C SER A 45 4.50 11.66 -3.49
N ASP A 46 3.93 10.90 -4.43
CA ASP A 46 3.53 9.51 -4.19
C ASP A 46 4.75 8.64 -3.81
N ALA A 47 5.91 8.89 -4.42
CA ALA A 47 7.16 8.21 -4.08
C ALA A 47 7.58 8.47 -2.61
N GLU A 48 7.52 9.71 -2.13
CA GLU A 48 7.82 10.03 -0.73
C GLU A 48 6.84 9.33 0.24
N MET A 49 5.55 9.36 -0.09
CA MET A 49 4.50 8.67 0.67
C MET A 49 4.78 7.17 0.75
N MET A 50 5.14 6.56 -0.38
CA MET A 50 5.48 5.15 -0.47
C MET A 50 6.71 4.81 0.38
N VAL A 51 7.78 5.60 0.31
CA VAL A 51 8.98 5.37 1.14
C VAL A 51 8.63 5.42 2.62
N ILE A 52 7.83 6.39 3.06
CA ILE A 52 7.41 6.50 4.47
C ILE A 52 6.68 5.23 4.93
N LEU A 53 5.79 4.67 4.11
CA LEU A 53 5.07 3.43 4.38
C LEU A 53 5.99 2.19 4.38
N ILE A 54 6.91 2.08 3.42
CA ILE A 54 7.88 0.98 3.37
C ILE A 54 8.77 0.99 4.62
N LEU A 55 9.23 2.18 5.03
CA LEU A 55 10.03 2.34 6.24
C LEU A 55 9.23 2.08 7.52
N PHE A 56 7.92 2.38 7.53
CA PHE A 56 7.03 2.03 8.66
C PHE A 56 7.00 0.52 8.88
N HIS A 57 6.72 -0.24 7.82
CA HIS A 57 6.64 -1.69 7.87
C HIS A 57 8.00 -2.33 8.17
N SER A 58 9.07 -1.80 7.57
CA SER A 58 10.44 -2.30 7.80
C SER A 58 10.97 -1.94 9.19
N GLY A 59 10.42 -0.89 9.81
CA GLY A 59 10.88 -0.35 11.09
C GLY A 59 10.27 -1.02 12.32
N GLY A 60 9.30 -1.92 12.14
CA GLY A 60 8.64 -2.63 13.23
C GLY A 60 7.76 -1.76 14.13
N PHE A 61 7.38 -0.55 13.69
CA PHE A 61 6.49 0.32 14.44
C PHE A 61 5.08 -0.26 14.45
N ARG A 62 4.44 -0.28 15.62
CA ARG A 62 3.06 -0.80 15.77
C ARG A 62 2.00 0.23 15.37
N CYS A 63 2.25 1.50 15.64
CA CYS A 63 1.28 2.58 15.49
C CYS A 63 1.76 3.60 14.47
N PHE A 64 1.11 3.66 13.30
CA PHE A 64 1.49 4.58 12.22
C PHE A 64 1.47 6.05 12.66
N LYS A 65 0.46 6.46 13.44
CA LYS A 65 0.36 7.83 13.99
C LYS A 65 1.58 8.24 14.81
N HIS A 66 2.07 7.33 15.65
CA HIS A 66 3.25 7.59 16.47
C HIS A 66 4.50 7.65 15.60
N TYR A 67 4.67 6.68 14.71
CA TYR A 67 5.77 6.65 13.74
C TYR A 67 5.85 7.95 12.92
N TYR A 68 4.74 8.39 12.34
CA TYR A 68 4.73 9.59 11.50
C TYR A 68 5.06 10.85 12.31
N LYS A 69 4.39 11.07 13.45
CA LYS A 69 4.55 12.31 14.23
C LYS A 69 5.86 12.38 15.01
N GLU A 70 6.26 11.27 15.63
CA GLU A 70 7.40 11.26 16.55
C GLU A 70 8.71 10.86 15.87
N TYR A 71 8.65 10.05 14.81
CA TYR A 71 9.85 9.62 14.10
C TYR A 71 10.06 10.37 12.77
N VAL A 72 9.11 10.29 11.84
CA VAL A 72 9.28 10.91 10.51
C VAL A 72 9.39 12.43 10.63
N CYS A 73 8.46 13.08 11.33
CA CYS A 73 8.43 14.54 11.42
C CYS A 73 9.57 15.15 12.26
N LYS A 74 10.18 14.39 13.18
CA LYS A 74 11.24 14.90 14.07
C LYS A 74 12.64 14.48 13.65
N HIS A 75 12.81 13.26 13.14
CA HIS A 75 14.13 12.68 12.84
C HIS A 75 14.43 12.59 11.34
N LEU A 76 13.40 12.52 10.49
CA LEU A 76 13.58 12.40 9.02
C LEU A 76 13.26 13.71 8.29
N GLU A 77 13.27 14.84 8.99
CA GLU A 77 12.91 16.13 8.41
C GLU A 77 13.78 16.51 7.20
N HIS A 78 15.08 16.23 7.28
CA HIS A 78 16.04 16.48 6.22
C HIS A 78 15.83 15.63 4.97
N LEU A 79 15.11 14.50 5.07
CA LEU A 79 14.80 13.62 3.94
C LEU A 79 13.44 13.97 3.31
N PHE A 80 12.50 14.44 4.12
CA PHE A 80 11.13 14.76 3.69
C PHE A 80 10.81 16.21 4.03
N PRO A 81 11.40 17.24 3.40
CA PRO A 81 11.22 18.63 3.82
C PRO A 81 9.78 19.14 3.68
N HIS A 82 8.97 18.55 2.82
CA HIS A 82 7.62 19.02 2.49
C HIS A 82 6.51 18.11 3.02
N ARG A 83 6.58 17.79 4.33
CA ARG A 83 5.60 16.93 5.01
C ARG A 83 4.18 17.52 5.03
N VAL A 84 3.19 16.64 4.87
CA VAL A 84 1.77 16.95 5.09
C VAL A 84 1.37 16.67 6.54
N SER A 85 0.21 17.15 6.98
CA SER A 85 -0.33 16.79 8.29
C SER A 85 -0.65 15.28 8.35
N TYR A 86 -0.66 14.69 9.55
CA TYR A 86 -0.99 13.27 9.72
C TYR A 86 -2.33 12.90 9.10
N ASN A 87 -3.38 13.71 9.31
CA ASN A 87 -4.71 13.43 8.76
C ASN A 87 -4.67 13.45 7.22
N ARG A 88 -3.99 14.45 6.64
CA ARG A 88 -3.83 14.53 5.18
C ARG A 88 -3.04 13.35 4.64
N PHE A 89 -2.01 12.88 5.36
CA PHE A 89 -1.27 11.68 4.97
C PHE A 89 -2.19 10.46 4.88
N VAL A 90 -3.04 10.23 5.88
CA VAL A 90 -3.96 9.08 5.92
C VAL A 90 -5.01 9.14 4.80
N GLU A 91 -5.41 10.34 4.38
CA GLU A 91 -6.28 10.51 3.19
C GLU A 91 -5.55 10.06 1.91
N LEU A 92 -4.33 10.53 1.72
CA LEU A 92 -3.49 10.25 0.54
C LEU A 92 -3.00 8.81 0.49
N GLU A 93 -2.79 8.17 1.64
CA GLU A 93 -2.41 6.76 1.75
C GLU A 93 -3.36 5.85 0.95
N LYS A 94 -4.65 6.20 0.89
CA LYS A 94 -5.65 5.46 0.10
C LYS A 94 -5.42 5.56 -1.40
N GLU A 95 -4.97 6.72 -1.88
CA GLU A 95 -4.67 6.94 -3.31
C GLU A 95 -3.41 6.18 -3.73
N VAL A 96 -2.42 6.11 -2.83
CA VAL A 96 -1.12 5.45 -3.06
C VAL A 96 -1.21 3.91 -2.91
N LEU A 97 -2.27 3.38 -2.31
CA LEU A 97 -2.43 1.94 -2.06
C LEU A 97 -2.30 1.07 -3.33
N LEU A 98 -2.87 1.53 -4.44
CA LEU A 98 -2.78 0.82 -5.72
C LEU A 98 -1.34 0.78 -6.24
N LEU A 99 -0.68 1.94 -6.28
CA LEU A 99 0.74 2.08 -6.64
C LEU A 99 1.61 1.16 -5.79
N MET A 100 1.41 1.18 -4.47
CA MET A 100 2.13 0.32 -3.53
C MET A 100 1.94 -1.17 -3.81
N THR A 101 0.70 -1.59 -4.07
CA THR A 101 0.38 -2.99 -4.34
C THR A 101 1.06 -3.48 -5.62
N ILE A 102 1.05 -2.66 -6.67
CA ILE A 102 1.68 -3.00 -7.94
C ILE A 102 3.20 -2.99 -7.79
N PHE A 103 3.77 -2.00 -7.08
CA PHE A 103 5.19 -1.94 -6.78
C PHE A 103 5.68 -3.19 -6.06
N ILE A 104 5.00 -3.61 -4.99
CA ILE A 104 5.34 -4.85 -4.26
C ILE A 104 5.27 -6.04 -5.20
N LYS A 105 4.22 -6.16 -6.01
CA LYS A 105 4.01 -7.32 -6.88
C LYS A 105 4.96 -7.39 -8.07
N LYS A 106 5.36 -6.25 -8.63
CA LYS A 106 6.16 -6.18 -9.86
C LYS A 106 7.65 -5.97 -9.61
N VAL A 107 8.01 -5.22 -8.58
CA VAL A 107 9.40 -4.83 -8.30
C VAL A 107 9.98 -5.66 -7.17
N LEU A 108 9.24 -5.86 -6.07
CA LEU A 108 9.77 -6.51 -4.88
C LEU A 108 9.52 -8.03 -4.83
N LEU A 109 8.50 -8.53 -5.54
CA LEU A 109 8.20 -9.95 -5.56
C LEU A 109 9.27 -10.70 -6.36
N GLY A 110 10.13 -11.45 -5.68
CA GLY A 110 11.11 -12.31 -6.31
C GLY A 110 10.48 -13.43 -7.13
N THR A 111 11.31 -14.14 -7.91
CA THR A 111 10.87 -15.33 -8.65
C THR A 111 10.40 -16.40 -7.66
N CYS A 112 9.10 -16.75 -7.73
CA CYS A 112 8.55 -17.81 -6.91
C CYS A 112 9.22 -19.15 -7.27
N THR A 113 9.83 -19.81 -6.28
CA THR A 113 10.51 -21.11 -6.43
C THR A 113 9.54 -22.30 -6.42
N GLY A 114 8.23 -22.05 -6.65
CA GLY A 114 7.18 -23.06 -6.71
C GLY A 114 6.31 -23.19 -5.46
N ILE A 115 6.65 -22.51 -4.36
CA ILE A 115 5.86 -22.54 -3.12
C ILE A 115 5.65 -21.10 -2.64
N SER A 116 4.40 -20.65 -2.62
CA SER A 116 4.00 -19.35 -2.08
C SER A 116 3.13 -19.56 -0.85
N PHE A 117 3.57 -19.07 0.30
CA PHE A 117 2.74 -19.03 1.50
C PHE A 117 2.03 -17.68 1.57
N VAL A 118 0.70 -17.71 1.71
CA VAL A 118 -0.12 -16.52 1.95
C VAL A 118 -0.85 -16.77 3.26
N ASP A 119 -0.49 -16.04 4.31
CA ASP A 119 -1.18 -16.10 5.59
C ASP A 119 -2.15 -14.93 5.67
N SER A 120 -3.34 -15.12 5.11
CA SER A 120 -4.44 -14.17 5.27
C SER A 120 -5.28 -14.54 6.49
N PRO A 121 -5.76 -13.57 7.29
CA PRO A 121 -6.78 -13.87 8.29
C PRO A 121 -7.98 -14.53 7.62
N PRO A 122 -8.66 -15.45 8.32
CA PRO A 122 -9.74 -16.23 7.72
C PRO A 122 -10.87 -15.32 7.21
N LEU A 123 -11.14 -15.38 5.91
CA LEU A 123 -12.21 -14.61 5.28
C LEU A 123 -13.54 -15.33 5.47
N ARG A 124 -14.25 -15.01 6.56
CA ARG A 124 -15.54 -15.64 6.88
C ARG A 124 -16.63 -15.04 6.01
N VAL A 125 -17.10 -15.82 5.04
CA VAL A 125 -18.15 -15.40 4.10
C VAL A 125 -19.56 -15.61 4.70
N CYS A 126 -19.75 -16.67 5.49
CA CYS A 126 -21.02 -16.93 6.17
C CYS A 126 -20.80 -17.54 7.57
N ARG A 127 -21.88 -17.73 8.34
CA ARG A 127 -21.85 -18.50 9.60
C ARG A 127 -21.95 -19.99 9.27
N ASN A 128 -21.30 -20.85 10.07
CA ASN A 128 -21.28 -22.31 9.88
C ASN A 128 -22.67 -22.93 9.71
N GLN A 129 -23.67 -22.39 10.40
CA GLN A 129 -25.07 -22.84 10.33
C GLN A 129 -25.73 -22.62 8.96
N ARG A 130 -25.21 -21.69 8.15
CA ARG A 130 -25.79 -21.28 6.86
C ARG A 130 -25.04 -21.81 5.65
N ILE A 131 -23.99 -22.62 5.85
CA ILE A 131 -23.14 -23.13 4.75
C ILE A 131 -23.98 -23.80 3.66
N LEU A 132 -24.97 -24.61 4.03
CA LEU A 132 -25.81 -25.35 3.07
C LEU A 132 -26.81 -24.46 2.30
N ILE A 133 -27.08 -23.24 2.76
CA ILE A 133 -28.10 -22.34 2.19
C ILE A 133 -27.45 -21.17 1.44
N HIS A 134 -26.17 -20.90 1.70
CA HIS A 134 -25.48 -19.73 1.17
C HIS A 134 -25.06 -19.93 -0.29
N LYS A 135 -25.70 -19.18 -1.20
CA LYS A 135 -25.49 -19.30 -2.66
C LYS A 135 -24.55 -18.24 -3.25
N THR A 136 -24.34 -17.11 -2.56
CA THR A 136 -23.63 -15.94 -3.12
C THR A 136 -22.18 -16.23 -3.50
N PHE A 137 -21.52 -17.16 -2.80
CA PHE A 137 -20.14 -17.56 -3.07
C PHE A 137 -20.03 -19.07 -3.37
N GLU A 138 -21.09 -19.66 -3.91
CA GLU A 138 -21.06 -21.06 -4.36
C GLU A 138 -19.95 -21.25 -5.41
N GLY A 139 -19.08 -22.23 -5.21
CA GLY A 139 -17.90 -22.49 -6.05
C GLY A 139 -16.71 -21.53 -5.87
N LEU A 140 -16.85 -20.47 -5.07
CA LEU A 140 -15.77 -19.52 -4.76
C LEU A 140 -15.24 -19.66 -3.32
N ALA A 141 -16.10 -20.05 -2.38
CA ALA A 141 -15.74 -20.22 -0.98
C ALA A 141 -15.83 -21.69 -0.55
N GLU A 142 -14.84 -22.14 0.23
CA GLU A 142 -14.76 -23.49 0.80
C GLU A 142 -14.61 -23.44 2.33
N ARG A 143 -14.76 -24.61 2.98
CA ARG A 143 -14.67 -24.72 4.42
C ARG A 143 -13.23 -24.57 4.90
N GLY A 144 -12.99 -23.60 5.78
CA GLY A 144 -11.67 -23.30 6.31
C GLY A 144 -11.54 -23.68 7.78
N ARG A 145 -10.30 -23.94 8.23
CA ARG A 145 -9.98 -24.09 9.65
C ARG A 145 -8.87 -23.12 10.03
N CYS A 146 -9.11 -22.35 11.08
CA CYS A 146 -8.11 -21.50 11.73
C CYS A 146 -7.88 -21.98 13.17
N SER A 147 -6.93 -21.36 13.88
CA SER A 147 -6.71 -21.59 15.32
C SER A 147 -7.96 -21.36 16.17
N MET A 148 -8.86 -20.49 15.72
CA MET A 148 -10.14 -20.18 16.38
C MET A 148 -11.29 -21.12 15.98
N GLY A 149 -11.04 -22.13 15.14
CA GLY A 149 -12.03 -23.13 14.74
C GLY A 149 -12.38 -23.13 13.26
N TRP A 150 -13.45 -23.86 12.92
CA TRP A 150 -13.96 -24.00 11.55
C TRP A 150 -14.83 -22.82 11.14
N PHE A 151 -14.75 -22.44 9.87
CA PHE A 151 -15.58 -21.42 9.24
C PHE A 151 -15.99 -21.81 7.82
#